data_AF-A0A429X770-F1
#
_entry.id   AF-A0A429X770-F1
#
_cell.length_a   1.000
_cell.length_b   1.000
_cell.length_c   1.000
_cell.angle_alpha   90.00
_cell.angle_beta   90.00
_cell.angle_gamma   90.00
#
_symmetry.space_group_name_H-M   'P 1'
#
loop_
_entity.id
_entity.type
_entity.pdbx_description
1 polymer ?
#
loop_
_entity_poly.entity_id
_entity_poly.type
_entity_poly.pdbx_seq_one_letter_code
_entity_poly.pdbx_strand_id
1 'polypeptide(L)'
;MNKLANDHLHETRNNLIKEISVLGDAQFNSKPDPNSWSIAQVCHHLVLVEEASIKAISWGLQDSASTQKERKNVHSILLNRTKKLKAPKIVEPDVKPFEIQQIIDLLSESRKKLMTFLSTIEDESLLAKKSMKHPAIGDLPLDQWIEQIYVHEQRHIEQIKELKAAL
;
A
#
# COMPACT_ATOMS: atom_id res chain seq x y z
N MET A 1 -6.41 16.25 7.24
CA MET A 1 -5.25 15.61 6.60
C MET A 1 -4.59 16.64 5.71
N ASN A 2 -3.26 16.67 5.61
CA ASN A 2 -2.60 17.54 4.63
C ASN A 2 -3.13 17.20 3.22
N LYS A 3 -3.67 18.20 2.52
CA LYS A 3 -4.23 18.10 1.16
C LYS A 3 -3.30 17.35 0.21
N LEU A 4 -1.99 17.57 0.34
CA LEU A 4 -0.97 16.95 -0.50
C LEU A 4 -0.94 15.41 -0.40
N ALA A 5 -1.12 14.85 0.80
CA ALA A 5 -1.13 13.39 0.99
C ALA A 5 -2.37 12.74 0.35
N ASN A 6 -3.53 13.40 0.46
CA ASN A 6 -4.75 12.96 -0.20
C ASN A 6 -4.63 12.99 -1.73
N ASP A 7 -4.04 14.07 -2.27
CA ASP A 7 -3.81 14.21 -3.70
C ASP A 7 -2.90 13.08 -4.22
N HIS A 8 -1.81 12.76 -3.51
CA HIS A 8 -0.91 11.65 -3.89
C HIS A 8 -1.57 10.27 -3.79
N LEU A 9 -2.37 10.00 -2.75
CA LEU A 9 -3.13 8.77 -2.64
C LEU A 9 -4.05 8.62 -3.86
N HIS A 10 -4.84 9.64 -4.16
CA HIS A 10 -5.81 9.63 -5.25
C HIS A 10 -5.13 9.48 -6.62
N GLU A 11 -4.12 10.28 -6.91
CA GLU A 11 -3.38 10.25 -8.17
C GLU A 11 -2.72 8.88 -8.40
N THR A 12 -2.05 8.35 -7.39
CA THR A 12 -1.35 7.06 -7.50
C THR A 12 -2.35 5.93 -7.77
N ARG A 13 -3.50 5.93 -7.09
CA ARG A 13 -4.53 4.91 -7.31
C ARG A 13 -5.12 4.98 -8.71
N ASN A 14 -5.37 6.18 -9.22
CA ASN A 14 -5.85 6.36 -10.59
C ASN A 14 -4.83 5.87 -11.61
N ASN A 15 -3.53 6.08 -11.36
CA ASN A 15 -2.48 5.53 -12.19
C ASN A 15 -2.47 4.00 -12.15
N LEU A 16 -2.57 3.39 -10.97
CA LEU A 16 -2.70 1.92 -10.85
C LEU A 16 -3.90 1.38 -11.65
N ILE A 17 -5.07 1.99 -11.51
CA ILE A 17 -6.29 1.56 -12.22
C ILE A 17 -6.07 1.63 -13.75
N LYS A 18 -5.49 2.72 -14.26
CA LYS A 18 -5.17 2.85 -15.70
C LYS A 18 -4.25 1.72 -16.19
N GLU A 19 -3.27 1.31 -15.39
CA GLU A 19 -2.33 0.26 -15.78
C GLU A 19 -2.97 -1.13 -15.89
N ILE A 20 -4.04 -1.40 -15.12
CA ILE A 20 -4.69 -2.72 -15.04
C ILE A 20 -6.00 -2.82 -15.84
N SER A 21 -6.72 -1.71 -16.06
CA SER A 21 -8.03 -1.72 -16.75
C SER A 21 -7.95 -2.10 -18.24
N VAL A 22 -6.75 -2.10 -18.82
CA VAL A 22 -6.51 -2.47 -20.23
C VAL A 22 -6.23 -3.97 -20.41
N LEU A 23 -6.11 -4.72 -19.31
CA LEU A 23 -5.75 -6.14 -19.33
C LEU A 23 -6.99 -7.02 -19.49
N GLY A 24 -6.79 -8.26 -19.94
CA GLY A 24 -7.77 -9.34 -19.78
C GLY A 24 -7.43 -10.21 -18.56
N ASP A 25 -8.43 -10.90 -18.00
CA ASP A 25 -8.26 -11.70 -16.77
C ASP A 25 -7.15 -12.76 -16.88
N ALA A 26 -6.97 -13.36 -18.06
CA ALA A 26 -5.89 -14.33 -18.29
C ALA A 26 -4.50 -13.69 -18.12
N GLN A 27 -4.29 -12.50 -18.68
CA GLN A 27 -3.03 -11.76 -18.53
C GLN A 27 -2.85 -11.27 -17.09
N PHE A 28 -3.93 -10.79 -16.48
CA PHE A 28 -3.95 -10.27 -15.10
C PHE A 28 -3.54 -11.33 -14.07
N ASN A 29 -3.93 -12.59 -14.29
CA ASN A 29 -3.61 -13.72 -13.43
C ASN A 29 -2.35 -14.49 -13.85
N SER A 30 -1.75 -14.17 -14.99
CA SER A 30 -0.54 -14.84 -15.47
C SER A 30 0.66 -14.54 -14.56
N LYS A 31 1.56 -15.53 -14.44
CA LYS A 31 2.78 -15.45 -13.63
C LYS A 31 3.99 -15.70 -14.53
N PRO A 32 5.06 -14.90 -14.44
CA PRO A 32 6.27 -15.13 -15.23
C PRO A 32 7.02 -16.40 -14.78
N ASP A 33 6.90 -16.75 -13.49
CA ASP A 33 7.42 -17.99 -12.92
C ASP A 33 6.61 -18.40 -11.67
N PRO A 34 6.75 -19.66 -11.18
CA PRO A 34 5.97 -20.15 -10.04
C PRO A 34 6.15 -19.37 -8.73
N ASN A 35 7.30 -18.73 -8.53
CA ASN A 35 7.67 -18.03 -7.29
C ASN A 35 7.33 -16.53 -7.31
N SER A 36 7.09 -15.95 -8.49
CA SER A 36 6.66 -14.55 -8.62
C SER A 36 5.18 -14.38 -8.27
N TRP A 37 4.72 -13.14 -8.13
CA TRP A 37 3.29 -12.82 -8.04
C TRP A 37 2.76 -12.43 -9.42
N SER A 38 1.50 -12.78 -9.71
CA SER A 38 0.78 -12.21 -10.85
C SER A 38 0.44 -10.72 -10.61
N ILE A 39 -0.01 -10.02 -11.65
CA ILE A 39 -0.50 -8.64 -11.53
C ILE A 39 -1.68 -8.57 -10.55
N ALA A 40 -2.59 -9.55 -10.62
CA ALA A 40 -3.71 -9.69 -9.68
C ALA A 40 -3.25 -9.79 -8.23
N GLN A 41 -2.24 -10.64 -7.97
CA GLN A 41 -1.68 -10.82 -6.64
C GLN A 41 -0.95 -9.58 -6.12
N VAL A 42 -0.24 -8.86 -6.99
CA VAL A 42 0.36 -7.56 -6.65
C VAL A 42 -0.72 -6.56 -6.23
N CYS A 43 -1.84 -6.49 -6.96
CA CYS A 43 -2.93 -5.57 -6.61
C CYS A 43 -3.63 -5.97 -5.30
N HIS A 44 -3.86 -7.27 -5.08
CA HIS A 44 -4.44 -7.74 -3.82
C HIS A 44 -3.50 -7.47 -2.63
N HIS A 45 -2.18 -7.61 -2.80
CA HIS A 45 -1.21 -7.21 -1.79
C HIS A 45 -1.36 -5.73 -1.40
N LEU A 46 -1.60 -4.83 -2.36
CA LEU A 46 -1.80 -3.40 -2.09
C LEU A 46 -3.06 -3.14 -1.24
N VAL A 47 -4.17 -3.85 -1.52
CA VAL A 47 -5.38 -3.82 -0.68
C VAL A 47 -5.05 -4.18 0.76
N LEU A 48 -4.34 -5.30 0.97
CA LEU A 48 -3.98 -5.79 2.30
C LEU A 48 -3.02 -4.85 3.03
N VAL A 49 -2.06 -4.24 2.34
CA VAL A 49 -1.14 -3.25 2.92
C VAL A 49 -1.89 -2.01 3.37
N GLU A 50 -2.85 -1.51 2.59
CA GLU A 50 -3.67 -0.36 2.95
C GLU A 50 -4.51 -0.65 4.20
N GLU A 51 -5.18 -1.81 4.26
CA GLU A 51 -5.93 -2.23 5.44
C GLU A 51 -5.06 -2.47 6.69
N ALA A 52 -3.87 -3.05 6.52
CA ALA A 52 -2.91 -3.23 7.60
C ALA A 52 -2.39 -1.88 8.13
N SER A 53 -2.24 -0.89 7.24
CA SER A 53 -1.82 0.47 7.61
C SER A 53 -2.88 1.18 8.46
N ILE A 54 -4.16 1.00 8.16
CA ILE A 54 -5.26 1.50 9.02
C ILE A 54 -5.12 0.95 10.44
N LYS A 55 -4.90 -0.37 10.58
CA LYS A 55 -4.73 -1.02 11.89
C LYS A 55 -3.49 -0.48 12.62
N ALA A 56 -2.37 -0.33 11.92
CA ALA A 56 -1.15 0.21 12.51
C ALA A 56 -1.35 1.64 13.03
N ILE A 57 -1.97 2.51 12.24
CA ILE A 57 -2.26 3.90 12.65
C ILE A 57 -3.23 3.91 13.83
N SER A 58 -4.31 3.12 13.78
CA SER A 58 -5.29 3.01 14.86
C SER A 58 -4.64 2.58 16.18
N TRP A 59 -3.82 1.53 16.16
CA TRP A 59 -3.08 1.09 17.35
C TRP A 59 -2.10 2.13 17.85
N GLY A 60 -1.34 2.77 16.96
CA GLY A 60 -0.42 3.82 17.34
C GLY A 60 -1.11 5.01 18.02
N LEU A 61 -2.31 5.38 17.57
CA LEU A 61 -3.11 6.43 18.20
C LEU A 61 -3.59 6.04 19.61
N GLN A 62 -3.95 4.78 19.82
CA GLN A 62 -4.42 4.25 21.12
C GLN A 62 -3.28 3.95 22.10
N ASP A 63 -2.08 3.66 21.61
CA ASP A 63 -0.93 3.30 22.44
C ASP A 63 -0.46 4.49 23.28
N SER A 64 -0.46 4.32 24.60
CA SER A 64 0.02 5.29 25.57
C SER A 64 1.55 5.31 25.69
N ALA A 65 2.23 4.24 25.28
CA ALA A 65 3.69 4.12 25.32
C ALA A 65 4.38 4.59 24.03
N SER A 66 3.62 4.80 22.95
CA SER A 66 4.16 5.26 21.68
C SER A 66 4.73 6.67 21.79
N THR A 67 5.98 6.82 21.37
CA THR A 67 6.73 8.09 21.39
C THR A 67 7.07 8.53 19.97
N GLN A 68 7.29 9.82 19.82
CA GLN A 68 7.74 10.40 18.56
C GLN A 68 9.10 9.82 18.16
N LYS A 69 9.19 9.33 16.92
CA LYS A 69 10.45 8.94 16.30
C LYS A 69 10.80 9.88 15.16
N GLU A 70 12.06 9.90 14.77
CA GLU A 70 12.52 10.69 13.64
C GLU A 70 11.87 10.20 12.34
N ARG A 71 11.51 11.16 11.48
CA ARG A 71 11.04 10.85 10.13
C ARG A 71 12.17 10.22 9.31
N LYS A 72 11.81 9.27 8.46
CA LYS A 72 12.72 8.54 7.57
C LYS A 72 12.47 8.91 6.11
N ASN A 73 13.46 8.67 5.25
CA ASN A 73 13.29 8.84 3.81
C ASN A 73 12.53 7.62 3.22
N VAL A 74 11.20 7.63 3.36
CA VAL A 74 10.31 6.53 2.93
C VAL A 74 10.45 6.25 1.45
N HIS A 75 10.54 7.30 0.63
CA HIS A 75 10.73 7.19 -0.82
C HIS A 75 12.01 6.43 -1.18
N SER A 76 13.18 6.78 -0.62
CA SER A 76 14.43 6.11 -0.98
C SER A 76 14.47 4.65 -0.53
N ILE A 77 13.79 4.32 0.57
CA ILE A 77 13.73 2.95 1.09
C ILE A 77 12.79 2.10 0.23
N LEU A 78 11.58 2.57 -0.04
CA LEU A 78 10.55 1.79 -0.72
C LEU A 78 10.70 1.78 -2.24
N LEU A 79 11.18 2.86 -2.87
CA LEU A 79 11.37 2.87 -4.33
C LEU A 79 12.63 2.14 -4.78
N ASN A 80 13.54 1.77 -3.86
CA ASN A 80 14.68 0.95 -4.21
C ASN A 80 14.27 -0.51 -4.48
N ARG A 81 14.06 -0.85 -5.76
CA ARG A 81 13.61 -2.17 -6.21
C ARG A 81 14.72 -3.23 -6.30
N THR A 82 15.99 -2.84 -6.12
CA THR A 82 17.12 -3.80 -6.03
C THR A 82 17.10 -4.63 -4.75
N LYS A 83 16.47 -4.11 -3.69
CA LYS A 83 16.25 -4.85 -2.44
C LYS A 83 14.98 -5.68 -2.54
N LYS A 84 15.14 -7.01 -2.47
CA LYS A 84 14.03 -7.95 -2.35
C LYS A 84 13.58 -8.00 -0.89
N LEU A 85 12.34 -7.60 -0.64
CA LEU A 85 11.70 -7.67 0.67
C LEU A 85 10.66 -8.78 0.63
N LYS A 86 10.69 -9.69 1.59
CA LYS A 86 9.61 -10.67 1.76
C LYS A 86 8.46 -9.98 2.49
N ALA A 87 7.28 -10.01 1.89
CA ALA A 87 6.08 -9.50 2.53
C ALA A 87 5.75 -10.35 3.78
N PRO A 88 5.33 -9.73 4.89
CA PRO A 88 4.79 -10.48 6.03
C PRO A 88 3.51 -11.23 5.64
N LYS A 89 3.27 -12.39 6.27
CA LYS A 89 2.09 -13.25 5.99
C LYS A 89 0.74 -12.52 5.99
N ILE A 90 0.56 -11.52 6.85
CA ILE A 90 -0.71 -10.77 6.96
C ILE A 90 -1.03 -9.94 5.72
N VAL A 91 -0.03 -9.65 4.88
CA VAL A 91 -0.19 -8.94 3.61
C VAL A 91 0.23 -9.80 2.42
N GLU A 92 0.40 -11.11 2.59
CA GLU A 92 0.58 -12.01 1.43
C GLU A 92 -0.76 -12.13 0.69
N PRO A 93 -0.77 -11.98 -0.65
CA PRO A 93 -2.01 -12.08 -1.42
C PRO A 93 -2.51 -13.52 -1.51
N ASP A 94 -3.82 -13.69 -1.66
CA ASP A 94 -4.44 -14.98 -2.00
C ASP A 94 -3.82 -15.60 -3.26
N VAL A 95 -3.77 -16.92 -3.28
CA VAL A 95 -3.29 -17.74 -4.41
C VAL A 95 -4.36 -17.94 -5.47
N LYS A 96 -5.63 -17.69 -5.14
CA LYS A 96 -6.75 -17.79 -6.08
C LYS A 96 -6.66 -16.73 -7.18
N PRO A 97 -7.16 -17.03 -8.39
CA PRO A 97 -7.29 -16.03 -9.43
C PRO A 97 -8.33 -14.97 -9.03
N PHE A 98 -8.15 -13.76 -9.58
CA PHE A 98 -9.08 -12.65 -9.41
C PHE A 98 -9.57 -12.12 -10.75
N GLU A 99 -10.83 -11.72 -10.80
CA GLU A 99 -11.33 -10.89 -11.90
C GLU A 99 -10.83 -9.45 -11.73
N ILE A 100 -10.55 -8.75 -12.83
CA ILE A 100 -10.07 -7.36 -12.76
C ILE A 100 -11.07 -6.47 -12.01
N GLN A 101 -12.37 -6.61 -12.29
CA GLN A 101 -13.40 -5.81 -11.62
C GLN A 101 -13.44 -6.07 -10.11
N GLN A 102 -13.31 -7.34 -9.69
CA GLN A 102 -13.24 -7.69 -8.28
C GLN A 102 -12.08 -6.97 -7.57
N ILE A 103 -10.90 -6.90 -8.19
CA ILE A 103 -9.75 -6.19 -7.61
C ILE A 103 -9.98 -4.68 -7.57
N ILE A 104 -10.57 -4.10 -8.63
CA ILE A 104 -10.91 -2.67 -8.65
C ILE A 104 -11.86 -2.32 -7.50
N ASP A 105 -12.86 -3.17 -7.25
CA ASP A 105 -13.81 -2.98 -6.15
C ASP A 105 -13.12 -3.11 -4.79
N LEU A 106 -12.24 -4.09 -4.60
CA LEU A 106 -11.45 -4.26 -3.38
C LEU A 106 -10.53 -3.07 -3.11
N LEU A 107 -9.84 -2.56 -4.14
CA LEU A 107 -9.02 -1.36 -4.05
C LEU A 107 -9.86 -0.14 -3.69
N SER A 108 -10.99 0.06 -4.37
CA SER A 108 -11.93 1.16 -4.10
C SER A 108 -12.39 1.14 -2.65
N GLU A 109 -12.80 -0.03 -2.17
CA GLU A 109 -13.28 -0.21 -0.80
C GLU A 109 -12.17 -0.01 0.25
N SER A 110 -10.95 -0.53 0.03
CA SER A 110 -9.84 -0.29 0.96
C SER A 110 -9.48 1.19 1.07
N ARG A 111 -9.51 1.92 -0.06
CA ARG A 111 -9.27 3.37 -0.06
C ARG A 111 -10.37 4.11 0.66
N LYS A 112 -11.63 3.73 0.44
CA LYS A 112 -12.78 4.32 1.14
C LYS A 112 -12.65 4.12 2.64
N LYS A 113 -12.34 2.90 3.10
CA LYS A 113 -12.07 2.61 4.53
C LYS A 113 -10.95 3.48 5.08
N LEU A 114 -9.83 3.62 4.36
CA LEU A 114 -8.72 4.46 4.75
C LEU A 114 -9.18 5.91 4.92
N MET A 115 -9.83 6.48 3.90
CA MET A 115 -10.30 7.88 3.93
C MET A 115 -11.31 8.13 5.04
N THR A 116 -12.26 7.20 5.24
CA THR A 116 -13.22 7.27 6.34
C THR A 116 -12.50 7.24 7.68
N PHE A 117 -11.60 6.28 7.92
CA PHE A 117 -10.83 6.20 9.16
C PHE A 117 -10.03 7.48 9.42
N LEU A 118 -9.32 7.99 8.42
CA LEU A 118 -8.52 9.20 8.54
C LEU A 118 -9.38 10.44 8.86
N SER A 119 -10.62 10.49 8.37
CA SER A 119 -11.57 11.56 8.72
C SER A 119 -12.07 11.53 10.16
N THR A 120 -11.89 10.40 10.87
CA THR A 120 -12.25 10.28 12.30
C THR A 120 -11.17 10.81 13.24
N ILE A 121 -9.99 11.16 12.73
CA ILE A 121 -8.86 11.64 13.54
C ILE A 121 -9.04 13.14 13.79
N GLU A 122 -9.45 13.50 15.01
CA GLU A 122 -9.69 14.89 15.40
C GLU A 122 -8.39 15.70 15.58
N ASP A 123 -7.40 15.14 16.31
CA ASP A 123 -6.08 15.76 16.50
C ASP A 123 -5.04 15.12 15.57
N GLU A 124 -4.90 15.69 14.37
CA GLU A 124 -3.91 15.26 13.39
C GLU A 124 -2.47 15.42 13.86
N SER A 125 -2.19 16.27 14.86
CA SER A 125 -0.83 16.43 15.38
C SER A 125 -0.30 15.15 16.04
N LEU A 126 -1.19 14.26 16.48
CA LEU A 126 -0.82 12.94 17.00
C LEU A 126 -0.16 12.06 15.95
N LEU A 127 -0.48 12.26 14.66
CA LEU A 127 0.11 11.46 13.58
C LEU A 127 1.62 11.67 13.47
N ALA A 128 2.10 12.89 13.72
CA ALA A 128 3.53 13.21 13.72
C ALA A 128 4.21 12.92 15.06
N LYS A 129 3.45 12.86 16.16
CA LYS A 129 3.97 12.68 17.55
C LYS A 129 4.04 11.22 17.99
N LYS A 130 3.38 10.31 17.29
CA LYS A 130 3.35 8.88 17.61
C LYS A 130 3.97 8.05 16.49
N SER A 131 4.37 6.83 16.79
CA SER A 131 5.06 5.94 15.85
C SER A 131 4.71 4.47 16.08
N MET A 132 4.79 3.69 15.01
CA MET A 132 4.59 2.24 15.02
C MET A 132 5.65 1.53 14.18
N LYS A 133 5.98 0.30 14.55
CA LYS A 133 7.03 -0.47 13.87
C LYS A 133 6.54 -0.99 12.51
N HIS A 134 7.14 -0.49 11.44
CA HIS A 134 6.91 -0.94 10.07
C HIS A 134 7.81 -2.14 9.71
N PRO A 135 7.30 -3.19 9.04
CA PRO A 135 8.08 -4.40 8.74
C PRO A 135 9.38 -4.17 7.94
N ALA A 136 9.36 -3.22 7.00
CA ALA A 136 10.50 -2.94 6.13
C ALA A 136 11.33 -1.71 6.55
N ILE A 137 10.76 -0.81 7.34
CA ILE A 137 11.34 0.52 7.62
C ILE A 137 11.77 0.64 9.10
N GLY A 138 11.28 -0.23 9.98
CA GLY A 138 11.44 -0.12 11.43
C GLY A 138 10.47 0.90 12.02
N ASP A 139 10.84 1.55 13.14
CA ASP A 139 9.95 2.53 13.78
C ASP A 139 9.64 3.68 12.83
N LEU A 140 8.36 3.96 12.61
CA LEU A 140 7.87 4.89 11.60
C LEU A 140 6.76 5.77 12.21
N PRO A 141 6.87 7.10 12.12
CA PRO A 141 5.79 8.01 12.49
C PRO A 141 4.46 7.68 11.78
N LEU A 142 3.32 7.94 12.42
CA LEU A 142 2.02 7.54 11.88
C LEU A 142 1.63 8.34 10.64
N ASP A 143 2.08 9.59 10.52
CA ASP A 143 1.96 10.35 9.28
C ASP A 143 2.74 9.69 8.12
N GLN A 144 3.89 9.07 8.41
CA GLN A 144 4.67 8.29 7.45
C GLN A 144 4.08 6.90 7.15
N TRP A 145 3.23 6.37 8.02
CA TRP A 145 2.39 5.21 7.70
C TRP A 145 1.32 5.52 6.65
N ILE A 146 0.90 6.78 6.53
CA ILE A 146 0.03 7.25 5.43
C ILE A 146 0.87 7.49 4.18
N GLU A 147 2.02 8.15 4.33
CA GLU A 147 2.98 8.42 3.24
C GLU A 147 3.37 7.14 2.51
N GLN A 148 3.72 6.08 3.25
CA GLN A 148 4.19 4.83 2.66
C GLN A 148 3.13 4.13 1.78
N ILE A 149 1.83 4.41 1.96
CA ILE A 149 0.77 3.76 1.17
C ILE A 149 0.91 4.11 -0.30
N TYR A 150 0.97 5.41 -0.64
CA TYR A 150 1.09 5.83 -2.03
C TYR A 150 2.49 5.55 -2.59
N VAL A 151 3.55 5.63 -1.78
CA VAL A 151 4.91 5.30 -2.22
C VAL A 151 5.05 3.80 -2.54
N HIS A 152 4.44 2.94 -1.73
CA HIS A 152 4.42 1.49 -1.96
C HIS A 152 3.60 1.14 -3.19
N GLU A 153 2.47 1.81 -3.39
CA GLU A 153 1.65 1.66 -4.61
C GLU A 153 2.43 2.11 -5.87
N GLN A 154 3.18 3.22 -5.83
CA GLN A 154 4.09 3.64 -6.90
C GLN A 154 5.15 2.57 -7.22
N ARG A 155 5.78 1.99 -6.19
CA ARG A 155 6.74 0.89 -6.37
C ARG A 155 6.10 -0.28 -7.14
N HIS A 156 4.87 -0.64 -6.80
CA HIS A 156 4.18 -1.77 -7.40
C HIS A 156 3.57 -1.47 -8.77
N ILE A 157 3.23 -0.22 -9.08
CA ILE A 157 2.91 0.21 -10.45
C ILE A 157 4.08 -0.10 -11.39
N GLU A 158 5.32 0.21 -10.99
CA GLU A 158 6.50 -0.12 -11.80
C GLU A 158 6.71 -1.64 -11.92
N GLN A 159 6.42 -2.40 -10.86
CA GLN A 159 6.44 -3.86 -10.94
C GLN A 159 5.40 -4.40 -11.93
N ILE A 160 4.20 -3.82 -11.94
CA ILE A 160 3.14 -4.21 -12.87
C ILE A 160 3.55 -3.91 -14.31
N LYS A 161 4.17 -2.76 -14.58
CA LYS A 161 4.69 -2.43 -15.92
C LYS A 161 5.72 -3.46 -16.41
N GLU A 162 6.63 -3.89 -15.53
CA GLU A 162 7.60 -4.95 -15.86
C GLU A 162 6.94 -6.30 -16.11
N LEU A 163 5.97 -6.69 -15.27
CA LEU A 163 5.20 -7.91 -15.47
C LEU A 163 4.47 -7.90 -16.81
N LYS A 164 3.83 -6.78 -17.17
CA LYS A 164 3.17 -6.64 -18.47
C LYS A 164 4.12 -6.76 -19.66
N ALA A 165 5.35 -6.25 -19.53
CA ALA A 165 6.35 -6.34 -20.59
C ALA A 165 6.95 -7.76 -20.74
N ALA A 166 6.79 -8.60 -19.72
CA ALA A 166 7.27 -9.99 -19.70
C ALA A 166 6.19 -11.02 -20.10
N LEU A 167 4.97 -10.57 -20.38
CA LEU A 167 3.82 -11.38 -20.82
C LEU A 167 3.61 -11.24 -22.33
#